data_AF-A0A843EIB4-F1
#
_entry.id   AF-A0A843EIB4-F1
#
_cell.length_a   1.000
_cell.length_b   1.000
_cell.length_c   1.000
_cell.angle_alpha   90.00
_cell.angle_beta   90.00
_cell.angle_gamma   90.00
#
_symmetry.space_group_name_H-M   'P 1'
#
loop_
_entity.id
_entity.type
_entity.pdbx_description
1 polymer ?
#
loop_
_entity_poly.entity_id
_entity_poly.type
_entity_poly.pdbx_seq_one_letter_code
_entity_poly.pdbx_strand_id
1 'polypeptide(L)'
;DEGMSMEMYNRNNAIAGVQELPKPKGNHTVHRMVQRDIPDLGDRGLYILHDIGTELRGYMDGCIGCKKCEKECPEHALTVQDDNEIVVKTKNCLGTACYRCQFSCPEKVYKYDNLKLTF
;
A
#
# COMPACT_ATOMS: atom_id res chain seq x y z
N ASP A 1 22.33 -13.38 -6.93
CA ASP A 1 23.00 -13.10 -8.21
C ASP A 1 22.00 -12.74 -9.28
N GLU A 2 21.35 -11.58 -9.10
CA GLU A 2 20.45 -11.02 -10.10
C GLU A 2 21.21 -9.93 -10.86
N GLY A 3 21.27 -10.04 -12.18
CA GLY A 3 21.97 -9.08 -13.04
C GLY A 3 22.67 -9.74 -14.24
N MET A 4 22.90 -8.95 -15.28
CA MET A 4 23.66 -9.36 -16.45
C MET A 4 25.16 -9.29 -16.14
N SER A 5 25.93 -10.29 -16.57
CA SER A 5 27.39 -10.25 -16.40
C SER A 5 27.99 -9.06 -17.18
N MET A 6 29.10 -8.49 -16.67
CA MET A 6 29.81 -7.40 -17.36
C MET A 6 30.20 -7.76 -18.80
N GLU A 7 30.52 -9.03 -19.06
CA GLU A 7 30.82 -9.52 -20.40
C GLU A 7 29.60 -9.45 -21.32
N MET A 8 28.45 -9.96 -20.85
CA MET A 8 27.21 -9.93 -21.62
C MET A 8 26.72 -8.48 -21.84
N TYR A 9 26.91 -7.61 -20.84
CA TYR A 9 26.57 -6.20 -20.95
C TYR A 9 27.41 -5.48 -22.03
N ASN A 10 28.73 -5.66 -22.02
CA ASN A 10 29.61 -5.08 -23.04
C ASN A 10 29.34 -5.66 -24.44
N ARG A 11 29.00 -6.95 -24.54
CA ARG A 11 28.57 -7.56 -25.81
C ARG A 11 27.33 -6.87 -26.37
N ASN A 12 26.35 -6.57 -25.52
CA ASN A 12 25.16 -5.82 -25.94
C ASN A 12 25.48 -4.40 -26.36
N ASN A 13 26.37 -3.70 -25.65
CA ASN A 13 26.84 -2.37 -26.06
C ASN A 13 27.48 -2.42 -27.45
N ALA A 14 28.36 -3.38 -27.72
CA ALA A 14 29.01 -3.53 -29.02
C ALA A 14 27.99 -3.77 -30.16
N ILE A 15 26.98 -4.62 -29.92
CA ILE A 15 25.88 -4.86 -30.88
C ILE A 15 25.08 -3.58 -31.15
N ALA A 16 24.84 -2.77 -30.11
CA ALA A 16 24.14 -1.50 -30.23
C ALA A 16 25.00 -0.36 -30.81
N GLY A 17 26.27 -0.62 -31.16
CA GLY A 17 27.20 0.42 -31.62
C GLY A 17 27.65 1.38 -30.52
N VAL A 18 27.50 1.00 -29.26
CA VAL A 18 27.89 1.77 -28.07
C VAL A 18 29.25 1.28 -27.58
N GLN A 19 30.08 2.20 -27.11
CA GLN A 19 31.38 1.89 -26.50
C GLN A 19 31.22 0.91 -25.32
N GLU A 20 32.13 -0.06 -25.22
CA GLU A 20 32.26 -0.91 -24.04
C GLU A 20 32.62 -0.09 -22.78
N LEU A 21 32.11 -0.54 -21.62
CA LEU A 21 32.45 0.08 -20.35
C LEU A 21 33.94 -0.14 -20.02
N PRO A 22 34.68 0.90 -19.60
CA PRO A 22 36.07 0.76 -19.21
C PRO A 22 36.20 -0.12 -17.97
N LYS A 23 37.29 -0.90 -17.90
CA LYS A 23 37.60 -1.68 -16.69
C LYS A 23 37.83 -0.73 -15.51
N PRO A 24 37.25 -0.99 -14.33
CA PRO A 24 37.54 -0.22 -13.12
C PRO A 24 39.05 -0.20 -12.86
N LYS A 25 39.61 0.98 -12.58
CA LYS A 25 41.04 1.14 -12.28
C LYS A 25 41.23 1.62 -10.84
N GLY A 26 42.11 0.93 -10.12
CA GLY A 26 42.60 1.35 -8.81
C GLY A 26 41.63 1.13 -7.65
N ASN A 27 42.10 1.42 -6.44
CA ASN A 27 41.30 1.43 -5.23
C ASN A 27 40.63 2.81 -5.12
N HIS A 28 39.31 2.84 -5.20
CA HIS A 28 38.54 4.07 -5.05
C HIS A 28 38.30 4.35 -3.57
N THR A 29 38.43 5.61 -3.16
CA THR A 29 38.05 6.05 -1.81
C THR A 29 36.57 6.42 -1.86
N VAL A 30 35.72 5.66 -1.16
CA VAL A 30 34.30 5.96 -1.06
C VAL A 30 34.09 7.04 -0.01
N HIS A 31 33.64 8.21 -0.43
CA HIS A 31 33.22 9.28 0.47
C HIS A 31 31.69 9.26 0.60
N ARG A 32 31.19 8.83 1.76
CA ARG A 32 29.75 8.98 2.08
C ARG A 32 29.50 10.42 2.50
N MET A 33 29.08 11.24 1.54
CA MET A 33 28.87 12.68 1.75
C MET A 33 27.63 12.97 2.60
N VAL A 34 26.61 12.12 2.53
CA VAL A 34 25.33 12.29 3.24
C VAL A 34 24.79 10.95 3.75
N GLN A 35 24.07 10.97 4.86
CA GLN A 35 23.45 9.77 5.44
C GLN A 35 22.21 9.31 4.68
N ARG A 36 21.48 10.25 4.06
CA ARG A 36 20.20 10.06 3.36
C ARG A 36 20.13 10.99 2.15
N ASP A 37 19.25 10.70 1.20
CA ASP A 37 19.14 11.44 -0.06
C ASP A 37 18.79 12.93 0.12
N ILE A 38 17.98 13.24 1.14
CA ILE A 38 17.61 14.62 1.51
C ILE A 38 18.26 14.96 2.86
N PRO A 39 19.43 15.63 2.88
CA PRO A 39 20.18 15.88 4.11
C PRO A 39 19.59 16.99 4.99
N ASP A 40 18.84 17.92 4.39
CA ASP A 40 18.19 19.04 5.06
C ASP A 40 16.68 19.03 4.73
N LEU A 41 15.86 19.01 5.78
CA LEU A 41 14.39 18.98 5.67
C LEU A 41 13.76 20.38 5.78
N GLY A 42 14.57 21.41 5.99
CA GLY A 42 14.13 22.79 6.24
C GLY A 42 13.38 22.97 7.56
N ASP A 43 12.98 24.21 7.86
CA ASP A 43 12.38 24.58 9.16
C ASP A 43 11.04 23.88 9.46
N ARG A 44 10.34 23.44 8.41
CA ARG A 44 9.07 22.70 8.55
C ARG A 44 9.27 21.19 8.64
N GLY A 45 10.48 20.67 8.42
CA GLY A 45 10.73 19.24 8.49
C GLY A 45 9.90 18.39 7.53
N LEU A 46 9.73 17.11 7.86
CA LEU A 46 8.93 16.14 7.13
C LEU A 46 7.77 15.66 8.01
N TYR A 47 6.54 15.73 7.50
CA TYR A 47 5.35 15.19 8.17
C TYR A 47 4.77 14.06 7.35
N ILE A 48 4.56 12.91 7.99
CA ILE A 48 3.88 11.76 7.39
C ILE A 48 2.39 11.87 7.73
N LEU A 49 1.55 12.01 6.71
CA LEU A 49 0.10 11.98 6.85
C LEU A 49 -0.36 10.52 6.87
N HIS A 50 -0.58 9.96 8.06
CA HIS A 50 -0.98 8.56 8.21
C HIS A 50 -2.43 8.30 7.78
N ASP A 51 -3.33 9.26 8.00
CA ASP A 51 -4.77 9.09 7.79
C ASP A 51 -5.30 9.92 6.64
N ILE A 52 -4.81 9.60 5.45
CA ILE A 52 -5.39 10.04 4.18
C ILE A 52 -6.56 9.12 3.79
N GLY A 53 -7.62 9.69 3.23
CA GLY A 53 -8.77 8.93 2.72
C GLY A 53 -10.08 9.28 3.40
N THR A 54 -11.14 8.60 2.99
CA THR A 54 -12.50 8.80 3.50
C THR A 54 -12.96 7.59 4.28
N GLU A 55 -13.98 7.77 5.12
CA GLU A 55 -14.67 6.68 5.78
C GLU A 55 -16.07 6.53 5.18
N LEU A 56 -16.43 5.29 4.88
CA LEU A 56 -17.81 4.93 4.59
C LEU A 56 -18.43 4.39 5.88
N ARG A 57 -19.60 4.89 6.23
CA ARG A 57 -20.34 4.50 7.42
C ARG A 57 -21.73 4.00 7.08
N GLY A 58 -22.26 3.09 7.87
CA GLY A 58 -23.65 2.68 7.74
C GLY A 58 -24.04 1.53 8.65
N TYR A 59 -25.35 1.27 8.68
CA TYR A 59 -25.96 0.20 9.43
C TYR A 59 -26.55 -0.84 8.47
N MET A 60 -26.62 -2.09 8.90
CA MET A 60 -27.25 -3.17 8.16
C MET A 60 -28.44 -3.69 8.98
N ASP A 61 -29.64 -3.64 8.41
CA ASP A 61 -30.84 -4.19 9.06
C ASP A 61 -30.66 -5.69 9.33
N GLY A 62 -30.77 -6.10 10.60
CA GLY A 62 -30.50 -7.47 11.03
C GLY A 62 -29.03 -7.76 11.36
N CYS A 63 -28.15 -6.76 11.44
CA CYS A 63 -26.81 -6.93 11.98
C CYS A 63 -26.88 -7.27 13.48
N ILE A 64 -26.25 -8.37 13.87
CA ILE A 64 -26.17 -8.84 15.27
C ILE A 64 -24.84 -8.46 15.95
N GLY A 65 -23.97 -7.69 15.29
CA GLY A 65 -22.69 -7.26 15.88
C GLY A 65 -21.65 -8.37 16.04
N CYS A 66 -21.74 -9.49 15.30
CA CYS A 66 -20.82 -10.62 15.47
C CYS A 66 -19.36 -10.35 15.08
N LYS A 67 -19.07 -9.20 14.45
CA LYS A 67 -17.74 -8.74 13.97
C LYS A 67 -17.00 -9.73 13.06
N LYS A 68 -17.70 -10.67 12.41
CA LYS A 68 -17.09 -11.62 11.47
C LYS A 68 -16.58 -10.95 10.19
N CYS A 69 -17.33 -10.00 9.64
CA CYS A 69 -16.92 -9.23 8.47
C CYS A 69 -15.63 -8.41 8.71
N GLU A 70 -15.41 -7.94 9.94
CA GLU A 70 -14.18 -7.26 10.36
C GLU A 70 -12.99 -8.22 10.37
N LYS A 71 -13.15 -9.38 11.00
CA LYS A 71 -12.09 -10.40 11.10
C LYS A 71 -11.69 -10.99 9.75
N GLU A 72 -12.64 -11.11 8.82
CA GLU A 72 -12.42 -11.68 7.49
C GLU A 72 -11.93 -10.65 6.45
N CYS A 73 -11.79 -9.38 6.83
CA CYS A 73 -11.28 -8.35 5.95
C CYS A 73 -9.75 -8.51 5.80
N PRO A 74 -9.22 -8.82 4.59
CA PRO A 74 -7.79 -9.08 4.40
C PRO A 74 -6.92 -7.82 4.57
N GLU A 75 -7.51 -6.64 4.38
CA GLU A 75 -6.82 -5.34 4.48
C GLU A 75 -7.06 -4.63 5.83
N HIS A 76 -7.77 -5.27 6.76
CA HIS A 76 -8.18 -4.66 8.04
C HIS A 76 -8.85 -3.29 7.85
N ALA A 77 -9.62 -3.14 6.78
CA ALA A 77 -10.19 -1.86 6.35
C ALA A 77 -11.54 -1.53 7.01
N LEU A 78 -12.13 -2.47 7.73
CA LEU A 78 -13.48 -2.39 8.28
C LEU A 78 -13.47 -2.57 9.79
N THR A 79 -14.29 -1.82 10.51
CA THR A 79 -14.53 -1.95 11.95
C THR A 79 -16.02 -1.99 12.23
N VAL A 80 -16.45 -2.89 13.12
CA VAL A 80 -17.83 -2.92 13.65
C VAL A 80 -17.84 -2.30 15.05
N GLN A 81 -18.48 -1.14 15.16
CA GLN A 81 -18.67 -0.42 16.41
C GLN A 81 -19.66 -1.15 17.34
N ASP A 82 -19.73 -0.73 18.59
CA ASP A 82 -20.55 -1.39 19.61
C ASP A 82 -22.06 -1.18 19.42
N ASP A 83 -22.46 -0.14 18.68
CA ASP A 83 -23.84 0.13 18.24
C ASP A 83 -24.20 -0.53 16.91
N ASN A 84 -23.34 -1.44 16.42
CA ASN A 84 -23.41 -2.09 15.11
C ASN A 84 -23.18 -1.17 13.90
N GLU A 85 -22.69 0.06 14.10
CA GLU A 85 -22.22 0.88 12.99
C GLU A 85 -21.02 0.19 12.31
N ILE A 86 -21.08 0.08 10.99
CA ILE A 86 -19.97 -0.38 10.17
C ILE A 86 -19.21 0.84 9.67
N VAL A 87 -17.91 0.90 9.98
CA VAL A 87 -17.00 1.94 9.48
C VAL A 87 -15.96 1.30 8.57
N VAL A 88 -15.80 1.81 7.35
CA VAL A 88 -14.85 1.30 6.35
C VAL A 88 -13.91 2.41 5.90
N LYS A 89 -12.60 2.20 6.12
CA LYS A 89 -11.53 3.09 5.63
C LYS A 89 -11.29 2.82 4.16
N THR A 90 -11.69 3.77 3.30
CA THR A 90 -11.64 3.58 1.84
C THR A 90 -10.22 3.41 1.30
N LYS A 91 -9.22 4.06 1.94
CA LYS A 91 -7.80 3.92 1.56
C LYS A 91 -7.27 2.48 1.62
N ASN A 92 -7.85 1.63 2.49
CA ASN A 92 -7.43 0.24 2.66
C ASN A 92 -8.40 -0.73 1.97
N CYS A 93 -9.63 -0.33 1.68
CA CYS A 93 -10.64 -1.26 1.19
C CYS A 93 -10.42 -1.60 -0.29
N LEU A 94 -10.39 -2.89 -0.62
CA LEU A 94 -10.37 -3.39 -2.01
C LEU A 94 -11.72 -3.22 -2.75
N GLY A 95 -12.71 -2.61 -2.09
CA GLY A 95 -14.01 -2.27 -2.66
C GLY A 95 -14.76 -3.47 -3.24
N THR A 96 -15.36 -3.27 -4.41
CA THR A 96 -16.25 -4.23 -5.08
C THR A 96 -15.53 -5.47 -5.62
N ALA A 97 -14.20 -5.45 -5.71
CA ALA A 97 -13.42 -6.60 -6.14
C ALA A 97 -13.28 -7.69 -5.05
N CYS A 98 -13.47 -7.34 -3.78
CA CYS A 98 -13.22 -8.25 -2.66
C CYS A 98 -14.49 -8.90 -2.10
N TYR A 99 -15.48 -8.09 -1.69
CA TYR A 99 -16.75 -8.52 -1.09
C TYR A 99 -16.69 -9.58 0.03
N ARG A 100 -15.53 -9.82 0.63
CA ARG A 100 -15.38 -10.77 1.76
C ARG A 100 -16.30 -10.42 2.93
N CYS A 101 -16.50 -9.14 3.21
CA CYS A 101 -17.45 -8.68 4.24
C CYS A 101 -18.90 -9.13 3.94
N GLN A 102 -19.33 -9.12 2.68
CA GLN A 102 -20.65 -9.59 2.26
C GLN A 102 -20.76 -11.11 2.40
N PHE A 103 -19.79 -11.85 1.88
CA PHE A 103 -19.86 -13.31 1.85
C PHE A 103 -19.68 -13.96 3.23
N SER A 104 -18.85 -13.36 4.09
CA SER A 104 -18.56 -13.88 5.45
C SER A 104 -19.70 -13.67 6.44
N CYS A 105 -20.58 -12.69 6.20
CA CYS A 105 -21.71 -12.38 7.07
C CYS A 105 -22.61 -13.63 7.22
N PRO A 106 -22.79 -14.16 8.46
CA PRO A 106 -23.63 -15.34 8.67
C PRO A 106 -25.10 -15.06 8.37
N GLU A 107 -25.58 -13.88 8.76
CA GLU A 107 -26.97 -13.43 8.54
C GLU A 107 -27.24 -12.96 7.10
N LYS A 108 -26.21 -12.87 6.25
CA LYS A 108 -26.30 -12.40 4.85
C LYS A 108 -26.93 -11.00 4.69
N VAL A 109 -26.86 -10.16 5.73
CA VAL A 109 -27.41 -8.80 5.72
C VAL A 109 -26.43 -7.74 5.22
N TYR A 110 -25.13 -8.02 5.23
CA TYR A 110 -24.11 -7.04 4.87
C TYR A 110 -24.19 -6.68 3.37
N LYS A 111 -24.43 -5.39 3.07
CA LYS A 111 -24.44 -4.84 1.71
C LYS A 111 -23.50 -3.64 1.64
N TYR A 112 -22.42 -3.76 0.86
CA TYR A 112 -21.42 -2.70 0.76
C TYR A 112 -22.01 -1.38 0.24
N ASP A 113 -22.97 -1.44 -0.69
CA ASP A 113 -23.62 -0.27 -1.31
C ASP A 113 -24.48 0.57 -0.34
N ASN A 114 -24.82 0.01 0.82
CA ASN A 114 -25.56 0.72 1.86
C ASN A 114 -24.68 1.73 2.61
N LEU A 115 -23.35 1.56 2.58
CA LEU A 115 -22.44 2.47 3.25
C LEU A 115 -22.40 3.83 2.53
N LYS A 116 -22.29 4.91 3.30
CA LYS A 116 -22.30 6.29 2.81
C LYS A 116 -21.05 7.04 3.25
N LEU A 117 -20.59 7.95 2.39
CA LEU A 117 -19.57 8.92 2.77
C LEU A 117 -20.11 9.81 3.88
N THR A 118 -19.33 9.96 4.93
CA THR A 118 -19.59 10.93 5.99
C THR A 118 -18.56 12.05 5.86
N PHE A 119 -19.02 13.29 5.88
CA PHE A 119 -18.19 14.50 5.87
C PHE A 119 -18.15 15.11 7.26
#